data_AF-A0A377UQ46-F1
#
_entry.id   AF-A0A377UQ46-F1
#
_cell.length_a   1.000
_cell.length_b   1.000
_cell.length_c   1.000
_cell.angle_alpha   90.00
_cell.angle_beta   90.00
_cell.angle_gamma   90.00
#
_symmetry.space_group_name_H-M   'P 1'
#
loop_
_entity.id
_entity.type
_entity.pdbx_description
1 polymer ?
#
loop_
_entity_poly.entity_id
_entity_poly.type
_entity_poly.pdbx_seq_one_letter_code
_entity_poly.pdbx_strand_id
1 'polypeptide(L)'
;MKLPVSLPDELLLSRLIRYVTVSGDKGDNFASKVFGSRKVSIHPFLTARLEQLAGWGLESAEVMLFQQTLAPLFLFFLPTYADRLKRSMLAGDGAEAHRASQLSLFGCGNSLCLKWCPVCAQQDLRLYGVAYWHRTHQIPGVTACAFHPVLLEKLELVRRQRIIAELLPTLIDQPRVAFDAEVQVAQVWLQASSIGHGRYPPC
;
A
#
# COMPACT_ATOMS: atom_id res chain seq x y z
N MET A 1 4.04 16.11 -15.71
CA MET A 1 3.10 14.96 -15.77
C MET A 1 2.64 14.66 -14.35
N LYS A 2 1.33 14.62 -14.11
CA LYS A 2 0.73 14.29 -12.80
C LYS A 2 0.66 12.77 -12.60
N LEU A 3 0.47 12.32 -11.35
CA LEU A 3 0.20 10.91 -11.04
C LEU A 3 -1.11 10.44 -11.71
N PRO A 4 -1.22 9.16 -12.13
CA PRO A 4 -2.47 8.62 -12.64
C PRO A 4 -3.56 8.67 -11.56
N VAL A 5 -4.83 8.60 -11.92
CA VAL A 5 -5.92 8.47 -10.94
C VAL A 5 -5.75 7.16 -10.16
N SER A 6 -5.99 7.19 -8.85
CA SER A 6 -5.98 6.00 -8.01
C SER A 6 -7.06 5.01 -8.43
N LEU A 7 -6.71 3.73 -8.50
CA LEU A 7 -7.69 2.65 -8.67
C LEU A 7 -8.32 2.26 -7.33
N PRO A 8 -9.48 1.58 -7.33
CA PRO A 8 -10.14 1.13 -6.11
C PRO A 8 -9.20 0.30 -5.23
N ASP A 9 -9.14 0.60 -3.94
CA ASP A 9 -8.24 -0.06 -2.97
C ASP A 9 -6.76 -0.11 -3.37
N GLU A 10 -6.28 0.78 -4.25
CA GLU A 10 -4.91 0.77 -4.72
C GLU A 10 -3.91 1.33 -3.69
N LEU A 11 -2.88 0.55 -3.39
CA LEU A 11 -1.74 0.98 -2.57
C LEU A 11 -0.95 2.10 -3.26
N LEU A 12 -0.51 3.11 -2.51
CA LEU A 12 0.20 4.27 -3.06
C LEU A 12 1.47 3.86 -3.82
N LEU A 13 2.22 2.89 -3.29
CA LEU A 13 3.38 2.32 -3.97
C LEU A 13 3.00 1.78 -5.36
N SER A 14 1.85 1.09 -5.49
CA SER A 14 1.36 0.57 -6.77
C SER A 14 1.10 1.68 -7.78
N ARG A 15 0.47 2.76 -7.33
CA ARG A 15 0.19 3.93 -8.15
C ARG A 15 1.49 4.59 -8.65
N LEU A 16 2.51 4.68 -7.80
CA LEU A 16 3.84 5.17 -8.20
C LEU A 16 4.52 4.24 -9.20
N ILE A 17 4.40 2.93 -9.01
CA ILE A 17 4.92 1.93 -9.96
C ILE A 17 4.24 2.08 -11.33
N ARG A 18 2.90 2.19 -11.36
CA ARG A 18 2.15 2.43 -12.61
C ARG A 18 2.59 3.71 -13.30
N TYR A 19 2.80 4.79 -12.55
CA TYR A 19 3.29 6.05 -13.11
C TYR A 19 4.62 5.85 -13.85
N VAL A 20 5.62 5.22 -13.22
CA VAL A 20 6.94 5.03 -13.84
C VAL A 20 6.91 4.02 -14.98
N THR A 21 6.07 2.99 -14.88
CA THR A 21 5.86 2.01 -15.96
C THR A 21 5.27 2.67 -17.21
N VAL A 22 4.22 3.47 -17.05
CA VAL A 22 3.52 4.09 -18.19
C VAL A 22 4.30 5.27 -18.77
N SER A 23 4.95 6.08 -17.92
CA SER A 23 5.72 7.23 -18.39
C SER A 23 7.08 6.86 -18.99
N GLY A 24 7.56 5.64 -18.76
CA GLY A 24 8.93 5.23 -19.09
C GLY A 24 10.01 5.91 -18.25
N ASP A 25 9.64 6.69 -17.22
CA ASP A 25 10.61 7.32 -16.33
C ASP A 25 11.23 6.28 -15.39
N LYS A 26 12.49 6.49 -15.01
CA LYS A 26 13.12 5.65 -13.99
C LYS A 26 12.61 6.07 -12.62
N GLY A 27 12.35 5.10 -11.73
CA GLY A 27 11.82 5.44 -10.41
C GLY A 27 12.78 6.26 -9.53
N ASP A 28 14.09 6.21 -9.76
CA ASP A 28 15.05 7.07 -9.09
C ASP A 28 15.03 8.52 -9.64
N ASN A 29 14.81 8.70 -10.95
CA ASN A 29 14.56 10.02 -11.54
C ASN A 29 13.29 10.63 -10.95
N PHE A 30 12.19 9.86 -10.92
CA PHE A 30 10.94 10.31 -10.31
C PHE A 30 11.14 10.66 -8.82
N ALA A 31 11.82 9.80 -8.06
CA ALA A 31 12.16 10.09 -6.67
C ALA A 31 13.00 11.37 -6.51
N SER A 32 13.92 11.65 -7.42
CA SER A 32 14.69 12.89 -7.42
C SER A 32 13.82 14.12 -7.67
N LYS A 33 12.84 14.03 -8.59
CA LYS A 33 11.93 15.13 -8.93
C LYS A 33 10.95 15.45 -7.80
N VAL A 34 10.46 14.43 -7.11
CA VAL A 34 9.48 14.58 -6.02
C VAL A 34 10.16 14.90 -4.69
N PHE A 35 11.18 14.13 -4.32
CA PHE A 35 11.77 14.15 -2.97
C PHE A 35 13.14 14.83 -2.89
N GLY A 36 13.65 15.36 -4.00
CA GLY A 36 14.98 15.96 -4.08
C GLY A 36 16.13 14.95 -3.96
N SER A 37 15.86 13.64 -3.93
CA SER A 37 16.89 12.61 -3.78
C SER A 37 16.54 11.33 -4.54
N ARG A 38 17.50 10.84 -5.31
CA ARG A 38 17.43 9.53 -5.97
C ARG A 38 17.44 8.38 -4.97
N LYS A 39 17.92 8.56 -3.74
CA LYS A 39 18.16 7.46 -2.79
C LYS A 39 16.98 7.16 -1.87
N VAL A 40 15.84 7.83 -2.05
CA VAL A 40 14.67 7.64 -1.19
C VAL A 40 14.15 6.20 -1.28
N SER A 41 13.98 5.58 -0.13
CA SER A 41 13.24 4.32 0.03
C SER A 41 11.78 4.61 0.37
N ILE A 42 10.87 3.85 -0.22
CA ILE A 42 9.44 3.95 0.02
C ILE A 42 9.00 2.75 0.84
N HIS A 43 8.48 2.96 2.04
CA HIS A 43 7.84 1.87 2.77
C HIS A 43 6.51 1.54 2.06
N PRO A 44 6.27 0.30 1.61
CA PRO A 44 5.08 -0.04 0.83
C PRO A 44 3.77 0.35 1.50
N PHE A 45 3.67 0.11 2.80
CA PHE A 45 2.42 0.30 3.57
C PHE A 45 2.35 1.62 4.34
N LEU A 46 3.50 2.27 4.51
CA LEU A 46 3.70 3.43 5.39
C LEU A 46 4.48 4.50 4.63
N THR A 47 4.06 4.75 3.38
CA THR A 47 4.72 5.73 2.53
C THR A 47 4.70 7.09 3.22
N ALA A 48 5.89 7.67 3.40
CA ALA A 48 6.06 8.97 4.02
C ALA A 48 6.27 10.08 2.97
N ARG A 49 6.31 11.33 3.43
CA ARG A 49 6.44 12.55 2.60
C ARG A 49 5.25 12.73 1.65
N LEU A 50 4.05 12.41 2.14
CA LEU A 50 2.82 12.50 1.35
C LEU A 50 2.52 13.94 0.90
N GLU A 51 2.92 14.96 1.66
CA GLU A 51 2.75 16.36 1.25
C GLU A 51 3.55 16.69 -0.02
N GLN A 52 4.74 16.11 -0.18
CA GLN A 52 5.55 16.27 -1.40
C GLN A 52 4.89 15.56 -2.60
N LEU A 53 4.26 14.40 -2.35
CA LEU A 53 3.53 13.65 -3.38
C LEU A 53 2.20 14.30 -3.78
N ALA A 54 1.51 14.97 -2.86
CA ALA A 54 0.24 15.64 -3.12
C ALA A 54 0.39 16.72 -4.21
N GLY A 55 1.54 17.39 -4.29
CA GLY A 55 1.86 18.32 -5.39
C GLY A 55 1.86 17.68 -6.78
N TRP A 56 2.05 16.36 -6.86
CA TRP A 56 2.03 15.57 -8.09
C TRP A 56 0.70 14.85 -8.34
N GLY A 57 -0.15 14.75 -7.33
CA GLY A 57 -1.50 14.20 -7.41
C GLY A 57 -2.57 15.23 -7.74
N LEU A 58 -3.81 14.76 -7.73
CA LEU A 58 -5.03 15.59 -7.72
C LEU A 58 -5.68 15.63 -6.34
N GLU A 59 -5.30 14.71 -5.45
CA GLU A 59 -5.83 14.57 -4.11
C GLU A 59 -4.86 15.11 -3.04
N SER A 60 -5.40 15.43 -1.87
CA SER A 60 -4.59 15.91 -0.74
C SER A 60 -3.72 14.80 -0.15
N ALA A 61 -2.69 15.20 0.59
CA ALA A 61 -1.83 14.26 1.31
C ALA A 61 -2.62 13.40 2.32
N GLU A 62 -3.67 13.96 2.93
CA GLU A 62 -4.55 13.20 3.82
C GLU A 62 -5.38 12.16 3.08
N VAL A 63 -5.92 12.49 1.90
CA VAL A 63 -6.63 11.50 1.08
C VAL A 63 -5.68 10.35 0.71
N MET A 64 -4.45 10.66 0.27
CA MET A 64 -3.43 9.63 0.00
C MET A 64 -3.14 8.78 1.24
N LEU A 65 -2.99 9.42 2.41
CA LEU A 65 -2.74 8.76 3.69
C LEU A 65 -3.83 7.72 4.01
N PHE A 66 -5.10 8.13 3.99
CA PHE A 66 -6.19 7.28 4.45
C PHE A 66 -6.63 6.25 3.39
N GLN A 67 -6.53 6.57 2.10
CA GLN A 67 -7.06 5.71 1.04
C GLN A 67 -6.01 4.79 0.42
N GLN A 68 -4.74 5.18 0.41
CA GLN A 68 -3.69 4.47 -0.32
C GLN A 68 -2.56 3.94 0.57
N THR A 69 -2.70 4.01 1.90
CA THR A 69 -1.73 3.43 2.84
C THR A 69 -2.45 2.61 3.92
N LEU A 70 -1.68 1.85 4.72
CA LEU A 70 -2.22 1.17 5.89
C LEU A 70 -2.29 2.06 7.14
N ALA A 71 -2.04 3.37 7.04
CA ALA A 71 -2.16 4.29 8.17
C ALA A 71 -3.48 4.14 8.96
N PRO A 72 -4.68 4.03 8.33
CA PRO A 72 -5.93 3.94 9.10
C PRO A 72 -5.94 2.80 10.12
N LEU A 73 -5.31 1.67 9.78
CA LEU A 73 -5.18 0.51 10.64
C LEU A 73 -4.37 0.87 11.90
N PHE A 74 -3.16 1.39 11.70
CA PHE A 74 -2.27 1.71 12.82
C PHE A 74 -2.80 2.87 13.68
N LEU A 75 -3.42 3.88 13.06
CA LEU A 75 -4.02 4.99 13.80
C LEU A 75 -5.15 4.51 14.73
N PHE A 76 -5.94 3.52 14.28
CA PHE A 76 -7.02 2.95 15.07
C PHE A 76 -6.51 2.09 16.23
N PHE A 77 -5.55 1.19 15.98
CA PHE A 77 -5.07 0.24 16.99
C PHE A 77 -3.95 0.78 17.89
N LEU A 78 -3.30 1.89 17.53
CA LEU A 78 -2.20 2.50 18.27
C LEU A 78 -2.48 3.98 18.60
N PRO A 79 -3.53 4.29 19.39
CA PRO A 79 -3.93 5.67 19.66
C PRO A 79 -2.81 6.52 20.26
N THR A 80 -1.96 5.95 21.11
CA THR A 80 -0.80 6.62 21.72
C THR A 80 0.23 7.11 20.69
N TYR A 81 0.34 6.42 19.54
CA TYR A 81 1.30 6.74 18.49
C TYR A 81 0.66 7.44 17.29
N ALA A 82 -0.67 7.59 17.27
CA ALA A 82 -1.43 8.01 16.09
C ALA A 82 -0.95 9.36 15.53
N ASP A 83 -0.86 10.40 16.36
CA ASP A 83 -0.42 11.73 15.91
C ASP A 83 1.03 11.77 15.44
N ARG A 84 1.90 10.98 16.07
CA ARG A 84 3.30 10.85 15.68
C ARG A 84 3.41 10.15 14.34
N LEU A 85 2.67 9.05 14.16
CA LEU A 85 2.61 8.31 12.90
C LEU A 85 2.07 9.19 11.78
N LYS A 86 0.91 9.82 11.96
CA LYS A 86 0.29 10.71 10.97
C LYS A 86 1.26 11.81 10.53
N ARG A 87 1.87 12.54 11.47
CA ARG A 87 2.85 13.60 11.14
C ARG A 87 4.08 13.06 10.40
N SER A 88 4.60 11.91 10.82
CA SER A 88 5.78 11.30 10.18
C SER A 88 5.50 10.86 8.74
N MET A 89 4.27 10.39 8.45
CA MET A 89 3.88 10.00 7.10
C MET A 89 3.57 11.21 6.21
N LEU A 90 2.95 12.27 6.74
CA LEU A 90 2.62 13.47 5.97
C LEU A 90 3.87 14.26 5.59
N ALA A 91 4.66 14.70 6.59
CA ALA A 91 5.77 15.64 6.41
C ALA A 91 7.15 15.06 6.77
N GLY A 92 7.19 13.99 7.56
CA GLY A 92 8.43 13.42 8.10
C GLY A 92 9.14 12.41 7.19
N ASP A 93 9.93 11.52 7.79
CA ASP A 93 10.59 10.42 7.10
C ASP A 93 9.98 9.05 7.43
N GLY A 94 10.22 8.09 6.54
CA GLY A 94 9.68 6.74 6.65
C GLY A 94 10.27 5.90 7.79
N ALA A 95 11.44 6.27 8.34
CA ALA A 95 12.03 5.55 9.46
C ALA A 95 11.27 5.84 10.75
N GLU A 96 10.86 7.09 10.98
CA GLU A 96 9.98 7.42 12.10
C GLU A 96 8.59 6.83 11.93
N ALA A 97 8.01 6.88 10.72
CA ALA A 97 6.72 6.24 10.46
C ALA A 97 6.76 4.73 10.75
N HIS A 98 7.83 4.05 10.33
CA HIS A 98 8.03 2.63 10.65
C HIS A 98 8.11 2.38 12.15
N ARG A 99 8.89 3.18 12.91
CA ARG A 99 8.95 3.05 14.38
C ARG A 99 7.60 3.30 15.06
N ALA A 100 6.91 4.39 14.68
CA ALA A 100 5.64 4.77 15.28
C ALA A 100 4.51 3.76 14.96
N SER A 101 4.58 3.07 13.82
CA SER A 101 3.61 2.04 13.43
C SER A 101 3.70 0.76 14.27
N GLN A 102 4.79 0.55 15.00
CA GLN A 102 5.07 -0.70 15.72
C GLN A 102 4.97 -1.96 14.84
N LEU A 103 5.07 -1.83 13.51
CA LEU A 103 4.89 -2.93 12.55
C LEU A 103 5.83 -4.11 12.80
N SER A 104 7.04 -3.84 13.30
CA SER A 104 8.01 -4.88 13.67
C SER A 104 7.52 -5.84 14.75
N LEU A 105 6.50 -5.48 15.54
CA LEU A 105 5.89 -6.36 16.54
C LEU A 105 4.89 -7.37 15.93
N PHE A 106 4.45 -7.13 14.68
CA PHE A 106 3.39 -7.91 14.03
C PHE A 106 3.92 -8.79 12.88
N GLY A 107 5.24 -8.89 12.71
CA GLY A 107 5.88 -9.52 11.55
C GLY A 107 6.26 -10.99 11.72
N CYS A 108 5.96 -11.80 10.69
CA CYS A 108 6.64 -13.08 10.43
C CYS A 108 8.00 -12.80 9.77
N GLY A 109 9.04 -12.61 10.57
CA GLY A 109 10.42 -12.42 10.09
C GLY A 109 10.75 -10.99 9.63
N ASN A 110 12.05 -10.74 9.39
CA ASN A 110 12.62 -9.40 9.12
C ASN A 110 12.35 -8.84 7.70
N SER A 111 11.62 -9.56 6.84
CA SER A 111 11.38 -9.18 5.44
C SER A 111 9.94 -8.72 5.23
N LEU A 112 9.74 -7.59 4.55
CA LEU A 112 8.42 -7.16 4.08
C LEU A 112 8.08 -7.93 2.81
N CYS A 113 6.82 -8.32 2.62
CA CYS A 113 6.35 -8.92 1.37
C CYS A 113 5.15 -8.16 0.82
N LEU A 114 5.03 -8.10 -0.51
CA LEU A 114 3.79 -7.67 -1.17
C LEU A 114 2.91 -8.88 -1.44
N LYS A 115 1.62 -8.75 -1.12
CA LYS A 115 0.62 -9.81 -1.28
C LYS A 115 -0.33 -9.52 -2.43
N TRP A 116 -0.73 -10.54 -3.19
CA TRP A 116 -1.78 -10.37 -4.20
C TRP A 116 -2.63 -11.63 -4.39
N CYS A 117 -3.84 -11.42 -4.88
CA CYS A 117 -4.73 -12.48 -5.33
C CYS A 117 -4.58 -12.63 -6.86
N PRO A 118 -4.26 -13.83 -7.38
CA PRO A 118 -4.19 -14.05 -8.83
C PRO A 118 -5.52 -13.76 -9.55
N VAL A 119 -6.66 -14.02 -8.91
CA VAL A 119 -7.98 -13.76 -9.47
C VAL A 119 -8.27 -12.25 -9.54
N CYS A 120 -7.95 -11.48 -8.50
CA CYS A 120 -8.00 -10.01 -8.55
C CYS A 120 -7.12 -9.48 -9.67
N ALA A 121 -5.87 -9.94 -9.79
CA ALA A 121 -4.95 -9.45 -10.81
C ALA A 121 -5.49 -9.65 -12.24
N GLN A 122 -6.14 -10.79 -12.52
CA GLN A 122 -6.81 -11.01 -13.80
C GLN A 122 -8.05 -10.13 -14.00
N GLN A 123 -8.84 -9.89 -12.94
CA GLN A 123 -10.00 -8.98 -13.00
C GLN A 123 -9.54 -7.54 -13.25
N ASP A 124 -8.50 -7.09 -12.56
CA ASP A 124 -7.91 -5.76 -12.71
C ASP A 124 -7.38 -5.54 -14.12
N LEU A 125 -6.71 -6.54 -14.70
CA LEU A 125 -6.27 -6.47 -16.09
C LEU A 125 -7.45 -6.27 -17.05
N ARG A 126 -8.55 -7.02 -16.85
CA ARG A 126 -9.74 -6.91 -17.71
C ARG A 126 -10.47 -5.57 -17.55
N LEU A 127 -10.52 -5.02 -16.33
CA LEU A 127 -11.29 -3.81 -16.01
C LEU A 127 -10.50 -2.52 -16.22
N TYR A 128 -9.21 -2.52 -15.89
CA TYR A 128 -8.37 -1.32 -15.84
C TYR A 128 -7.15 -1.40 -16.78
N GLY A 129 -6.96 -2.53 -17.47
CA GLY A 129 -5.81 -2.75 -18.36
C GLY A 129 -4.50 -3.00 -17.61
N VAL A 130 -4.52 -3.10 -16.28
CA VAL A 130 -3.32 -3.29 -15.46
C VAL A 130 -3.66 -3.92 -14.11
N ALA A 131 -2.90 -4.93 -13.70
CA ALA A 131 -2.95 -5.46 -12.34
C ALA A 131 -2.22 -4.50 -11.38
N TYR A 132 -2.72 -4.35 -10.16
CA TYR A 132 -2.15 -3.41 -9.18
C TYR A 132 -2.18 -3.99 -7.76
N TRP A 133 -1.33 -3.47 -6.88
CA TRP A 133 -1.29 -3.92 -5.49
C TRP A 133 -2.46 -3.34 -4.71
N HIS A 134 -3.41 -4.21 -4.36
CA HIS A 134 -4.51 -3.87 -3.45
C HIS A 134 -3.99 -3.68 -2.03
N ARG A 135 -4.48 -2.64 -1.36
CA ARG A 135 -4.13 -2.26 0.00
C ARG A 135 -4.65 -3.29 1.01
N THR A 136 -5.87 -3.79 0.86
CA THR A 136 -6.48 -4.79 1.74
C THR A 136 -5.68 -6.09 1.80
N HIS A 137 -5.10 -6.53 0.68
CA HIS A 137 -4.21 -7.68 0.65
C HIS A 137 -2.97 -7.50 1.53
N GLN A 138 -2.56 -6.26 1.83
CA GLN A 138 -1.33 -5.98 2.59
C GLN A 138 -1.51 -6.01 4.11
N ILE A 139 -2.74 -6.11 4.61
CA ILE A 139 -3.01 -6.08 6.05
C ILE A 139 -2.24 -7.21 6.76
N PRO A 140 -1.50 -6.93 7.85
CA PRO A 140 -0.81 -7.96 8.62
C PRO A 140 -1.77 -9.07 9.08
N GLY A 141 -1.32 -10.33 8.99
CA GLY A 141 -2.14 -11.50 9.35
C GLY A 141 -3.16 -11.94 8.29
N VAL A 142 -3.49 -11.12 7.29
CA VAL A 142 -4.35 -11.56 6.17
C VAL A 142 -3.56 -12.46 5.21
N THR A 143 -3.99 -13.71 5.05
CA THR A 143 -3.37 -14.72 4.17
C THR A 143 -4.21 -15.10 2.96
N ALA A 144 -5.51 -14.78 2.96
CA ALA A 144 -6.45 -15.06 1.87
C ALA A 144 -7.07 -13.77 1.31
N CYS A 145 -7.59 -13.85 0.09
CA CYS A 145 -8.38 -12.77 -0.50
C CYS A 145 -9.75 -12.67 0.19
N ALA A 146 -10.21 -11.45 0.47
CA ALA A 146 -11.54 -11.24 1.05
C ALA A 146 -12.69 -11.46 0.03
N PHE A 147 -12.35 -11.42 -1.26
CA PHE A 147 -13.31 -11.49 -2.37
C PHE A 147 -13.31 -12.85 -3.08
N HIS A 148 -12.22 -13.61 -2.96
CA HIS A 148 -12.04 -14.90 -3.64
C HIS A 148 -11.52 -15.93 -2.64
N PRO A 149 -11.98 -17.19 -2.67
CA PRO A 149 -11.57 -18.24 -1.73
C PRO A 149 -10.18 -18.80 -2.07
N VAL A 150 -9.18 -17.93 -2.18
CA VAL A 150 -7.81 -18.25 -2.58
C VAL A 150 -6.80 -17.61 -1.64
N LEU A 151 -5.67 -18.27 -1.45
CA LEU A 151 -4.52 -17.75 -0.73
C LEU A 151 -3.88 -16.61 -1.51
N LEU A 152 -3.38 -15.62 -0.78
CA LEU A 152 -2.58 -14.55 -1.34
C LEU A 152 -1.18 -15.08 -1.65
N GLU A 153 -0.75 -14.84 -2.89
CA GLU A 153 0.64 -15.02 -3.28
C GLU A 153 1.50 -13.91 -2.71
N LYS A 154 2.81 -14.17 -2.55
CA LYS A 154 3.75 -13.29 -1.85
C LYS A 154 4.99 -13.00 -2.69
N LEU A 155 5.40 -11.74 -2.69
CA LEU A 155 6.63 -11.27 -3.28
C LEU A 155 7.50 -10.69 -2.17
N GLU A 156 8.56 -11.41 -1.80
CA GLU A 156 9.51 -10.98 -0.77
C GLU A 156 10.33 -9.77 -1.22
N LEU A 157 10.35 -8.72 -0.41
CA LEU A 157 11.13 -7.51 -0.65
C LEU A 157 12.47 -7.62 0.07
N VAL A 158 13.45 -8.25 -0.60
CA VAL A 158 14.79 -8.54 -0.06
C VAL A 158 15.58 -7.26 0.31
N ARG A 159 15.14 -6.09 -0.15
CA ARG A 159 15.78 -4.80 0.09
C ARG A 159 14.72 -3.75 0.40
N ARG A 160 15.14 -2.63 1.01
CA ARG A 160 14.28 -1.44 1.14
C ARG A 160 13.73 -1.05 -0.22
N GLN A 161 12.41 -0.99 -0.31
CA GLN A 161 11.73 -0.82 -1.58
C GLN A 161 12.01 0.55 -2.18
N ARG A 162 12.23 0.56 -3.50
CA ARG A 162 12.34 1.75 -4.35
C ARG A 162 11.18 1.75 -5.33
N ILE A 163 11.00 2.82 -6.08
CA ILE A 163 10.02 2.82 -7.17
C ILE A 163 10.68 2.07 -8.34
N ILE A 164 10.13 0.94 -8.74
CA ILE A 164 10.68 0.06 -9.78
C ILE A 164 9.58 -0.14 -10.81
N ALA A 165 9.86 0.19 -12.07
CA ALA A 165 8.91 -0.05 -13.16
C ALA A 165 8.60 -1.54 -13.28
N GLU A 166 7.38 -1.86 -13.71
CA GLU A 166 6.88 -3.23 -13.93
C GLU A 166 6.82 -4.12 -12.68
N LEU A 167 7.10 -3.60 -11.48
CA LEU A 167 6.90 -4.32 -10.23
C LEU A 167 5.39 -4.40 -9.88
N LEU A 168 4.61 -5.03 -10.74
CA LEU A 168 3.17 -5.20 -10.65
C LEU A 168 2.84 -6.67 -10.32
N PRO A 169 1.63 -6.97 -9.80
CA PRO A 169 1.22 -8.34 -9.55
C PRO A 169 1.31 -9.22 -10.80
N THR A 170 1.86 -10.41 -10.66
CA THR A 170 1.95 -11.37 -11.78
C THR A 170 0.62 -12.07 -11.99
N LEU A 171 0.30 -12.34 -13.25
CA LEU A 171 -0.85 -13.14 -13.63
C LEU A 171 -0.47 -14.62 -13.51
N ILE A 172 -1.11 -15.31 -12.58
CA ILE A 172 -0.91 -16.74 -12.36
C ILE A 172 -2.24 -17.44 -12.63
N ASP A 173 -2.19 -18.58 -13.31
CA ASP A 173 -3.39 -19.30 -13.75
C ASP A 173 -3.91 -20.31 -12.71
N GLN A 174 -3.07 -20.70 -11.75
CA GLN A 174 -3.41 -21.73 -10.76
C GLN A 174 -3.34 -21.18 -9.33
N PRO A 175 -4.39 -20.49 -8.86
CA PRO A 175 -4.46 -20.00 -7.49
C PRO A 175 -4.63 -21.16 -6.50
N ARG A 176 -3.99 -21.05 -5.33
CA ARG A 176 -4.16 -21.99 -4.23
C ARG A 176 -5.44 -21.69 -3.46
N VAL A 177 -6.24 -22.70 -3.16
CA VAL A 177 -7.49 -22.55 -2.40
C VAL A 177 -7.18 -22.19 -0.94
N ALA A 178 -7.94 -21.25 -0.38
CA ALA A 178 -7.87 -20.89 1.04
C ALA A 178 -8.92 -21.64 1.86
N PHE A 179 -8.66 -21.80 3.16
CA PHE A 179 -9.70 -22.28 4.09
C PHE A 179 -10.71 -21.17 4.41
N ASP A 180 -11.95 -21.55 4.74
CA ASP A 180 -13.02 -20.61 5.09
C ASP A 180 -12.62 -19.66 6.23
N ALA A 181 -11.90 -20.16 7.23
CA ALA A 181 -11.41 -19.34 8.33
C ALA A 181 -10.46 -18.22 7.87
N GLU A 182 -9.60 -18.47 6.87
CA GLU A 182 -8.67 -17.46 6.35
C GLU A 182 -9.44 -16.38 5.57
N VAL A 183 -10.45 -16.78 4.80
CA VAL A 183 -11.33 -15.86 4.07
C VAL A 183 -12.14 -15.00 5.05
N GLN A 184 -12.69 -15.60 6.11
CA GLN A 184 -13.43 -14.88 7.15
C GLN A 184 -12.56 -13.84 7.85
N VAL A 185 -11.31 -14.17 8.20
CA VAL A 185 -10.36 -13.21 8.76
C VAL A 185 -10.16 -12.05 7.80
N ALA A 186 -9.95 -12.30 6.50
CA ALA A 186 -9.79 -11.26 5.49
C ALA A 186 -11.03 -10.34 5.39
N GLN A 187 -12.24 -10.90 5.46
CA GLN A 187 -13.50 -10.17 5.38
C GLN A 187 -13.73 -9.25 6.60
N VAL A 188 -13.41 -9.72 7.80
CA VAL A 188 -13.47 -8.90 9.03
C VAL A 188 -12.56 -7.68 8.89
N TRP A 189 -11.34 -7.88 8.37
CA TRP A 189 -10.39 -6.79 8.14
C TRP A 189 -10.86 -5.79 7.08
N LEU A 190 -11.47 -6.27 6.00
CA LEU A 190 -12.07 -5.42 4.97
C LEU A 190 -13.14 -4.50 5.56
N GLN A 191 -14.03 -5.03 6.41
CA GLN A 191 -15.05 -4.26 7.11
C GLN A 191 -14.43 -3.24 8.08
N ALA A 192 -13.44 -3.65 8.89
CA ALA A 192 -12.74 -2.77 9.82
C ALA A 192 -12.01 -1.61 9.11
N SER A 193 -11.40 -1.87 7.95
CA SER A 193 -10.71 -0.85 7.15
C SER A 193 -11.66 0.21 6.56
N SER A 194 -12.95 -0.11 6.44
CA SER A 194 -14.00 0.79 5.96
C SER A 194 -14.53 1.71 7.07
N ILE A 195 -14.49 1.25 8.33
CA ILE A 195 -15.02 1.97 9.51
C ILE A 195 -14.16 3.20 9.88
N GLY A 196 -12.88 3.24 9.49
CA GLY A 196 -11.97 4.37 9.75
C GLY A 196 -12.35 5.70 9.08
N HIS A 197 -13.35 5.72 8.19
CA HIS A 197 -13.80 6.93 7.47
C HIS A 197 -14.76 7.82 8.29
N GLY A 198 -15.26 7.36 9.45
CA GLY A 198 -16.36 8.05 10.17
C GLY A 198 -16.04 8.63 11.54
N ARG A 199 -14.78 8.61 12.03
CA ARG A 199 -14.45 8.94 13.43
C ARG A 199 -13.26 9.87 13.65
N TYR A 200 -12.87 10.66 12.66
CA TYR A 200 -11.94 11.77 12.90
C TYR A 200 -12.72 13.08 12.78
N PRO A 201 -12.78 13.91 13.84
CA PRO A 201 -13.41 15.22 13.72
C PRO A 201 -12.66 16.03 12.65
N PRO A 202 -13.35 16.89 11.89
CA PRO A 202 -12.65 17.87 11.06
C PRO A 202 -11.78 18.72 12.00
N CYS A 203 -10.53 18.92 11.60
CA CYS A 203 -9.64 19.89 12.24
C CYS A 203 -10.22 21.29 12.06
#